data_AF-A0A1U8Q5J0-F1
#
_entry.id   AF-A0A1U8Q5J0-F1
#
_cell.length_a   1.000
_cell.length_b   1.000
_cell.length_c   1.000
_cell.angle_alpha   90.00
_cell.angle_beta   90.00
_cell.angle_gamma   90.00
#
_symmetry.space_group_name_H-M   'P 1'
#
loop_
_entity.id
_entity.type
_entity.pdbx_description
1 polymer ?
#
loop_
_entity_poly.entity_id
_entity_poly.type
_entity_poly.pdbx_seq_one_letter_code
_entity_poly.pdbx_strand_id
1 'polypeptide(L)'
;MSTEVQLRRNITIKEGKFPEQKHVESDDDFNVHKQIEVLVRKLEEKAGEIEDLEALNRTLMVKERRSNLELQEARKELIDGLQQCFNSATKIGVKRMGELDQKPFRNICVQKFPAEDWNMESVKLCSLWQENIKSSDWHPFRKTLINGDLQVCSQSLKFVYISSLLWPYSPTMKKGHKK
;
A
#
# COMPACT_ATOMS: atom_id res chain seq x y z
N MET A 1 78.12 -5.03 1.02
CA MET A 1 77.93 -3.56 1.17
C MET A 1 78.03 -2.76 -0.14
N SER A 2 78.58 -3.27 -1.25
CA SER A 2 78.79 -2.47 -2.48
C SER A 2 77.55 -2.28 -3.37
N THR A 3 76.57 -3.17 -3.31
CA THR A 3 75.41 -3.17 -4.22
C THR A 3 74.33 -2.17 -3.78
N GLU A 4 74.16 -1.98 -2.48
CA GLU A 4 73.18 -1.04 -1.92
C GLU A 4 73.57 0.42 -2.19
N VAL A 5 74.86 0.74 -2.09
CA VAL A 5 75.38 2.07 -2.40
C VAL A 5 75.22 2.39 -3.90
N GLN A 6 75.41 1.39 -4.78
CA GLN A 6 75.16 1.57 -6.21
C GLN A 6 73.68 1.76 -6.52
N LEU A 7 72.78 1.00 -5.87
CA LEU A 7 71.34 1.16 -6.04
C LEU A 7 70.88 2.56 -5.61
N ARG A 8 71.33 3.04 -4.46
CA ARG A 8 71.02 4.40 -3.99
C ARG A 8 71.51 5.46 -4.98
N ARG A 9 72.76 5.35 -5.45
CA ARG A 9 73.33 6.28 -6.44
C ARG A 9 72.53 6.27 -7.75
N ASN A 10 72.07 5.11 -8.21
CA ASN A 10 71.29 4.96 -9.43
C ASN A 10 69.87 5.52 -9.30
N ILE A 11 69.25 5.43 -8.12
CA ILE A 11 67.94 6.04 -7.84
C ILE A 11 68.09 7.57 -7.85
N THR A 12 69.08 8.12 -7.15
CA THR A 12 69.31 9.58 -7.11
C THR A 12 69.62 10.17 -8.49
N ILE A 13 70.40 9.46 -9.32
CA ILE A 13 70.70 9.89 -10.69
C ILE A 13 69.45 9.84 -11.59
N LYS A 14 68.56 8.87 -11.38
CA LYS A 14 67.31 8.76 -12.16
C LYS A 14 66.25 9.78 -11.72
N GLU A 15 66.17 10.09 -10.44
CA GLU A 15 65.28 11.14 -9.92
C GLU A 15 65.72 12.54 -10.40
N GLY A 16 67.04 12.80 -10.52
CA GLY A 16 67.57 14.06 -11.07
C GLY A 16 67.51 14.20 -12.59
N LYS A 17 66.95 13.22 -13.32
CA LYS A 17 66.90 13.19 -14.80
C LYS A 17 65.51 12.96 -15.39
N PHE A 18 64.44 13.08 -14.59
CA PHE A 18 63.13 13.28 -15.17
C PHE A 18 63.05 14.70 -15.72
N PRO A 19 62.93 14.91 -17.04
CA PRO A 19 62.57 16.21 -17.55
C PRO A 19 61.21 16.56 -16.93
N GLU A 20 61.19 17.63 -16.16
CA GLU A 20 59.98 18.30 -15.72
C GLU A 20 59.22 18.67 -17.01
N GLN A 21 58.29 17.82 -17.43
CA GLN A 21 57.38 18.14 -18.51
C GLN A 21 56.52 19.28 -18.01
N LYS A 22 56.90 20.51 -18.35
CA LYS A 22 55.99 21.64 -18.34
C LYS A 22 54.90 21.31 -19.36
N HIS A 23 53.81 20.74 -18.87
CA HIS A 23 52.59 20.56 -19.63
C HIS A 23 52.11 21.97 -19.98
N VAL A 24 52.24 22.34 -21.25
CA VAL A 24 51.54 23.51 -21.78
C VAL A 24 50.09 23.08 -21.83
N GLU A 25 49.30 23.48 -20.84
CA GLU A 25 47.84 23.31 -20.85
C GLU A 25 47.34 23.83 -22.20
N SER A 26 46.82 22.93 -23.02
CA SER A 26 46.19 23.29 -24.28
C SER A 26 44.83 23.91 -23.96
N ASP A 27 44.35 24.84 -24.81
CA ASP A 27 43.04 25.47 -24.63
C ASP A 27 41.88 24.45 -24.50
N ASP A 28 42.05 23.25 -25.07
CA ASP A 28 41.08 22.16 -24.95
C ASP A 28 41.09 21.51 -23.56
N ASP A 29 42.25 21.35 -22.92
CA ASP A 29 42.35 20.76 -21.57
C ASP A 29 41.76 21.70 -20.51
N PHE A 30 42.01 23.01 -20.66
CA PHE A 30 41.39 24.05 -19.84
C PHE A 30 39.85 24.05 -19.96
N ASN A 31 39.31 23.85 -21.18
CA ASN A 31 37.88 23.76 -21.42
C ASN A 31 37.27 22.50 -20.76
N VAL A 32 37.94 21.36 -20.84
CA VAL A 32 37.50 20.12 -20.17
C VAL A 32 37.51 20.30 -18.65
N HIS A 33 38.56 20.92 -18.09
CA HIS A 33 38.64 21.19 -16.66
C HIS A 33 37.48 22.06 -16.16
N LYS A 34 37.15 23.12 -16.92
CA LYS A 34 36.01 24.00 -16.62
C LYS A 34 34.67 23.27 -16.69
N GLN A 35 34.49 22.34 -17.64
CA GLN A 35 33.28 21.52 -17.72
C GLN A 35 33.18 20.55 -16.54
N ILE A 36 34.28 19.94 -16.12
CA ILE A 36 34.35 19.07 -14.94
C ILE A 36 33.96 19.87 -13.69
N GLU A 37 34.50 21.08 -13.50
CA GLU A 37 34.18 21.92 -12.35
C GLU A 37 32.68 22.28 -12.29
N VAL A 38 32.08 22.61 -13.43
CA VAL A 38 30.63 22.87 -13.54
C VAL A 38 29.82 21.62 -13.19
N LEU A 39 30.25 20.43 -13.64
CA LEU A 39 29.57 19.18 -13.32
C LEU A 39 29.69 18.83 -11.83
N VAL A 40 30.86 19.00 -11.22
CA VAL A 40 31.08 18.81 -9.77
C VAL A 40 30.14 19.69 -8.97
N ARG A 41 30.07 20.99 -9.30
CA ARG A 41 29.16 21.92 -8.61
C ARG A 41 27.69 21.52 -8.72
N LYS A 42 27.26 21.05 -9.90
CA LYS A 42 25.90 20.54 -10.10
C LYS A 42 25.65 19.25 -9.30
N LEU A 43 26.64 18.39 -9.18
CA LEU A 43 26.53 17.17 -8.36
C LEU A 43 26.40 17.52 -6.87
N GLU A 44 27.16 18.50 -6.38
CA GLU A 44 27.06 19.00 -5.00
C GLU A 44 25.70 19.63 -4.72
N GLU A 45 25.21 20.49 -5.61
CA GLU A 45 23.87 21.07 -5.52
C GLU A 45 22.78 19.99 -5.47
N LYS A 46 22.85 18.99 -6.37
CA LYS A 46 21.91 17.87 -6.37
C LYS A 46 22.03 16.96 -5.16
N ALA A 47 23.22 16.77 -4.62
CA ALA A 47 23.41 16.02 -3.38
C ALA A 47 22.72 16.74 -2.20
N GLY A 48 22.84 18.06 -2.11
CA GLY A 48 22.14 18.88 -1.12
C GLY A 48 20.62 18.81 -1.27
N GLU A 49 20.09 18.97 -2.51
CA GLU A 49 18.65 18.82 -2.77
C GLU A 49 18.12 17.44 -2.34
N ILE A 50 18.88 16.37 -2.58
CA ILE A 50 18.50 15.01 -2.16
C ILE A 50 18.44 14.92 -0.65
N GLU A 51 19.43 15.45 0.07
CA GLU A 51 19.46 15.44 1.53
C GLU A 51 18.26 16.21 2.14
N ASP A 52 17.94 17.37 1.59
CA ASP A 52 16.77 18.17 2.00
C ASP A 52 15.44 17.43 1.75
N LEU A 53 15.31 16.81 0.58
CA LEU A 53 14.12 16.01 0.24
C LEU A 53 13.99 14.77 1.14
N GLU A 54 15.10 14.12 1.47
CA GLU A 54 15.10 13.01 2.42
C GLU A 54 14.69 13.46 3.83
N ALA A 55 15.23 14.58 4.31
CA ALA A 55 14.87 15.15 5.60
C ALA A 55 13.39 15.54 5.66
N LEU A 56 12.87 16.15 4.60
CA LEU A 56 11.45 16.48 4.47
C LEU A 56 10.60 15.21 4.47
N ASN A 57 10.98 14.19 3.69
CA ASN A 57 10.24 12.92 3.62
C ASN A 57 10.17 12.24 4.99
N ARG A 58 11.30 12.15 5.72
CA ARG A 58 11.32 11.62 7.09
C ARG A 58 10.36 12.38 8.01
N THR A 59 10.34 13.72 7.91
CA THR A 59 9.43 14.57 8.70
C THR A 59 7.97 14.31 8.36
N LEU A 60 7.63 14.22 7.07
CA LEU A 60 6.27 13.94 6.60
C LEU A 60 5.78 12.57 7.06
N MET A 61 6.63 11.54 6.96
CA MET A 61 6.32 10.19 7.44
C MET A 61 5.99 10.17 8.94
N VAL A 62 6.72 10.92 9.77
CA VAL A 62 6.43 11.04 11.22
C VAL A 62 5.10 11.76 11.44
N LYS A 63 4.84 12.87 10.74
CA LYS A 63 3.58 13.62 10.86
C LYS A 63 2.37 12.80 10.41
N GLU A 64 2.49 12.09 9.31
CA GLU A 64 1.45 11.21 8.78
C GLU A 64 1.12 10.11 9.80
N ARG A 65 2.13 9.41 10.32
CA ARG A 65 1.94 8.37 11.33
C ARG A 65 1.25 8.92 12.58
N ARG A 66 1.70 10.08 13.07
CA ARG A 66 1.10 10.73 14.24
C ARG A 66 -0.36 11.10 14.00
N SER A 67 -0.64 11.79 12.89
CA SER A 67 -2.01 12.18 12.53
C SER A 67 -2.93 10.96 12.35
N ASN A 68 -2.40 9.87 11.76
CA ASN A 68 -3.15 8.63 11.61
C ASN A 68 -3.51 8.01 12.97
N LEU A 69 -2.56 7.98 13.92
CA LEU A 69 -2.80 7.50 15.28
C LEU A 69 -3.88 8.34 15.99
N GLU A 70 -3.74 9.66 15.97
CA GLU A 70 -4.72 10.59 16.57
C GLU A 70 -6.12 10.38 15.95
N LEU A 71 -6.20 10.19 14.63
CA LEU A 71 -7.46 9.91 13.94
C LEU A 71 -8.06 8.55 14.32
N GLN A 72 -7.22 7.52 14.47
CA GLN A 72 -7.67 6.19 14.92
C GLN A 72 -8.19 6.22 16.35
N GLU A 73 -7.51 6.94 17.25
CA GLU A 73 -7.94 7.13 18.64
C GLU A 73 -9.27 7.89 18.71
N ALA A 74 -9.40 9.02 18.01
CA ALA A 74 -10.66 9.77 17.95
C ALA A 74 -11.81 8.93 17.38
N ARG A 75 -11.55 8.11 16.35
CA ARG A 75 -12.55 7.20 15.79
C ARG A 75 -12.98 6.14 16.81
N LYS A 76 -12.03 5.56 17.55
CA LYS A 76 -12.33 4.57 18.58
C LYS A 76 -13.19 5.17 19.68
N GLU A 77 -12.80 6.32 20.21
CA GLU A 77 -13.54 7.03 21.26
C GLU A 77 -14.97 7.37 20.80
N LEU A 78 -15.14 7.83 19.56
CA LEU A 78 -16.46 8.11 18.99
C LEU A 78 -17.33 6.85 18.93
N ILE A 79 -16.76 5.72 18.48
CA ILE A 79 -17.49 4.45 18.41
C ILE A 79 -17.92 4.00 19.81
N ASP A 80 -17.00 4.05 20.78
CA ASP A 80 -17.25 3.61 22.15
C ASP A 80 -18.29 4.51 22.83
N GLY A 81 -18.18 5.84 22.67
CA GLY A 81 -19.15 6.81 23.17
C GLY A 81 -20.54 6.66 22.55
N LEU A 82 -20.63 6.43 21.23
CA LEU A 82 -21.91 6.17 20.57
C LEU A 82 -22.54 4.86 21.06
N GLN A 83 -21.75 3.80 21.26
CA GLN A 83 -22.28 2.55 21.80
C GLN A 83 -22.89 2.79 23.18
N GLN A 84 -22.18 3.47 24.08
CA GLN A 84 -22.70 3.76 25.42
C GLN A 84 -24.01 4.56 25.41
N CYS A 85 -24.12 5.56 24.53
CA CYS A 85 -25.31 6.42 24.44
C CYS A 85 -26.55 5.69 23.89
N PHE A 86 -26.39 4.74 22.98
CA PHE A 86 -27.49 4.09 22.25
C PHE A 86 -27.77 2.65 22.70
N ASN A 87 -27.25 2.23 23.86
CA ASN A 87 -27.50 0.92 24.47
C ASN A 87 -28.91 0.76 25.10
N SER A 88 -29.72 1.83 25.13
CA SER A 88 -31.09 1.81 25.63
C SER A 88 -32.08 2.15 24.51
N ALA A 89 -33.36 1.76 24.65
CA ALA A 89 -34.39 1.85 23.62
C ALA A 89 -34.70 3.29 23.17
N THR A 90 -33.85 3.85 22.33
CA THR A 90 -34.00 5.17 21.70
C THR A 90 -34.59 5.05 20.30
N LYS A 91 -35.35 6.07 19.87
CA LYS A 91 -35.90 6.15 18.49
C LYS A 91 -34.83 6.29 17.40
N ILE A 92 -33.57 6.53 17.78
CA ILE A 92 -32.41 6.66 16.90
C ILE A 92 -31.51 5.44 17.15
N GLY A 93 -31.07 4.80 16.07
CA GLY A 93 -30.16 3.64 16.11
C GLY A 93 -28.83 3.93 15.43
N VAL A 94 -27.76 3.30 15.92
CA VAL A 94 -26.42 3.39 15.33
C VAL A 94 -26.24 2.25 14.32
N LYS A 95 -25.93 2.60 13.06
CA LYS A 95 -25.60 1.62 12.02
C LYS A 95 -24.08 1.55 11.82
N ARG A 96 -23.47 0.39 12.13
CA ARG A 96 -22.03 0.19 11.92
C ARG A 96 -21.76 -0.24 10.48
N MET A 97 -20.83 0.45 9.81
CA MET A 97 -20.41 0.06 8.47
C MET A 97 -19.68 -1.28 8.51
N GLY A 98 -20.08 -2.19 7.63
CA GLY A 98 -19.52 -3.53 7.54
C GLY A 98 -20.06 -4.52 8.58
N GLU A 99 -20.93 -4.12 9.50
CA GLU A 99 -21.66 -5.06 10.36
C GLU A 99 -22.80 -5.74 9.59
N LEU A 100 -22.88 -7.06 9.72
CA LEU A 100 -23.91 -7.87 9.10
C LEU A 100 -25.12 -8.07 10.00
N ASP A 101 -26.31 -7.92 9.43
CA ASP A 101 -27.54 -8.41 10.06
C ASP A 101 -27.56 -9.95 10.00
N GLN A 102 -27.85 -10.60 11.12
CA GLN A 102 -27.98 -12.07 11.18
C GLN A 102 -29.29 -12.57 10.56
N LYS A 103 -30.33 -11.74 10.50
CA LYS A 103 -31.67 -12.19 10.05
C LYS A 103 -31.69 -12.84 8.66
N PRO A 104 -31.02 -12.29 7.63
CA PRO A 104 -31.00 -12.91 6.30
C PRO A 104 -30.36 -14.31 6.32
N PHE A 105 -29.28 -14.50 7.08
CA PHE A 105 -28.61 -15.78 7.22
C PHE A 105 -29.52 -16.81 7.90
N ARG A 106 -30.23 -16.40 8.96
CA ARG A 106 -31.18 -17.28 9.67
C ARG A 106 -32.30 -17.73 8.74
N ASN A 107 -32.94 -16.78 8.05
CA ASN A 107 -34.07 -17.06 7.15
C ASN A 107 -33.72 -18.11 6.09
N ILE A 108 -32.49 -18.07 5.59
CA ILE A 108 -32.03 -18.98 4.55
C ILE A 108 -31.61 -20.32 5.13
N CYS A 109 -30.92 -20.32 6.27
CA CYS A 109 -30.54 -21.56 6.92
C CYS A 109 -31.75 -22.37 7.37
N VAL A 110 -32.83 -21.72 7.85
CA VAL A 110 -34.10 -22.40 8.18
C VAL A 110 -34.69 -23.14 6.98
N GLN A 111 -34.50 -22.62 5.76
CA GLN A 111 -35.02 -23.26 4.54
C GLN A 111 -34.12 -24.39 4.02
N LYS A 112 -32.83 -24.39 4.36
CA LYS A 112 -31.81 -25.29 3.77
C LYS A 112 -31.33 -26.39 4.69
N PHE A 113 -31.41 -26.20 5.99
CA PHE A 113 -30.88 -27.14 6.99
C PHE A 113 -32.00 -27.68 7.90
N PRO A 114 -31.82 -28.89 8.46
CA PRO A 114 -32.75 -29.46 9.44
C PRO A 114 -32.90 -28.58 10.69
N ALA A 115 -33.95 -28.83 11.47
CA ALA A 115 -34.32 -28.04 12.64
C ALA A 115 -33.22 -27.93 13.72
N GLU A 116 -32.40 -28.97 13.91
CA GLU A 116 -31.28 -28.92 14.86
C GLU A 116 -30.07 -28.09 14.37
N ASP A 117 -29.80 -28.06 13.07
CA ASP A 117 -28.51 -27.56 12.55
C ASP A 117 -28.57 -26.12 12.02
N TRP A 118 -29.74 -25.64 11.58
CA TRP A 118 -29.85 -24.34 10.89
C TRP A 118 -29.34 -23.16 11.72
N ASN A 119 -29.53 -23.19 13.04
CA ASN A 119 -29.14 -22.08 13.91
C ASN A 119 -27.61 -21.98 14.00
N MET A 120 -26.94 -23.13 14.15
CA MET A 120 -25.48 -23.19 14.18
C MET A 120 -24.89 -22.80 12.83
N GLU A 121 -25.42 -23.32 11.73
CA GLU A 121 -24.95 -22.99 10.37
C GLU A 121 -25.17 -21.52 10.02
N SER A 122 -26.29 -20.93 10.47
CA SER A 122 -26.54 -19.49 10.29
C SER A 122 -25.48 -18.63 10.98
N VAL A 123 -25.14 -18.94 12.23
CA VAL A 123 -24.14 -18.19 13.01
C VAL A 123 -22.75 -18.36 12.40
N LYS A 124 -22.37 -19.59 12.02
CA LYS A 124 -21.10 -19.86 11.32
C LYS A 124 -20.99 -19.05 10.03
N LEU A 125 -22.03 -19.08 9.21
CA LEU A 125 -22.04 -18.39 7.92
C LEU A 125 -21.95 -16.87 8.06
N CYS A 126 -22.73 -16.30 9.00
CA CYS A 126 -22.69 -14.88 9.29
C CYS A 126 -21.31 -14.44 9.81
N SER A 127 -20.71 -15.23 10.72
CA SER A 127 -19.39 -14.95 11.28
C SER A 127 -18.29 -15.01 10.22
N LEU A 128 -18.33 -16.02 9.35
CA LEU A 128 -17.38 -16.15 8.23
C LEU A 128 -17.43 -14.92 7.30
N TRP A 129 -18.62 -14.43 6.99
CA TRP A 129 -18.76 -13.20 6.19
C TRP A 129 -18.28 -11.97 6.94
N GLN A 130 -18.57 -11.89 8.24
CA GLN A 130 -18.15 -10.79 9.07
C GLN A 130 -16.62 -10.69 9.16
N GLU A 131 -15.92 -11.82 9.20
CA GLU A 131 -14.46 -11.90 9.13
C GLU A 131 -13.92 -11.50 7.76
N ASN A 132 -14.54 -11.99 6.68
CA ASN A 132 -14.12 -11.64 5.33
C ASN A 132 -14.28 -10.14 5.05
N ILE A 133 -15.37 -9.50 5.51
CA ILE A 133 -15.59 -8.03 5.36
C ILE A 133 -14.52 -7.20 6.07
N LYS A 134 -13.97 -7.72 7.18
CA LYS A 134 -12.89 -7.03 7.91
C LYS A 134 -11.57 -7.05 7.12
N SER A 135 -11.39 -8.00 6.21
CA SER A 135 -10.20 -8.09 5.38
C SER A 135 -10.28 -7.11 4.20
N SER A 136 -9.30 -6.23 4.06
CA SER A 136 -9.16 -5.32 2.91
C SER A 136 -9.00 -6.07 1.58
N ASP A 137 -8.46 -7.29 1.64
CA ASP A 137 -8.14 -8.11 0.48
C ASP A 137 -9.36 -8.93 0.01
N TRP A 138 -10.47 -8.85 0.74
CA TRP A 138 -11.69 -9.52 0.35
C TRP A 138 -12.44 -8.71 -0.71
N HIS A 139 -12.38 -9.20 -1.95
CA HIS A 139 -13.08 -8.63 -3.09
C HIS A 139 -14.17 -9.59 -3.58
N PRO A 140 -15.35 -9.64 -2.94
CA PRO A 140 -16.40 -10.59 -3.29
C PRO A 140 -16.88 -10.44 -4.74
N PHE A 141 -16.73 -9.25 -5.34
CA PHE A 141 -17.14 -8.93 -6.70
C PHE A 141 -15.96 -8.40 -7.53
N ARG A 142 -15.78 -8.88 -8.76
CA ARG A 142 -14.91 -8.31 -9.81
C ARG A 142 -15.79 -7.72 -10.88
N LYS A 143 -15.40 -6.56 -11.42
CA LYS A 143 -15.94 -6.11 -12.70
C LYS A 143 -15.06 -6.66 -13.82
N THR A 144 -15.62 -7.47 -14.70
CA THR A 144 -14.95 -8.03 -15.87
C THR A 144 -15.70 -7.59 -17.12
N LEU A 145 -14.94 -7.27 -18.17
CA LEU A 145 -15.51 -7.05 -19.49
C LEU A 145 -15.72 -8.42 -20.14
N ILE A 146 -16.97 -8.81 -20.32
CA ILE A 146 -17.35 -10.03 -21.03
C ILE A 146 -18.15 -9.58 -22.26
N ASN A 147 -17.62 -9.85 -23.45
CA ASN A 147 -18.22 -9.49 -24.73
C ASN A 147 -18.52 -7.99 -24.91
N GLY A 148 -17.67 -7.12 -24.36
CA GLY A 148 -17.82 -5.66 -24.47
C GLY A 148 -18.70 -5.02 -23.39
N ASP A 149 -19.40 -5.82 -22.58
CA ASP A 149 -20.22 -5.35 -21.46
C ASP A 149 -19.49 -5.55 -20.11
N LEU A 150 -19.59 -4.55 -19.23
CA LEU A 150 -19.05 -4.61 -17.88
C LEU A 150 -19.96 -5.47 -17.00
N GLN A 151 -19.59 -6.73 -16.78
CA GLN A 151 -20.27 -7.65 -15.88
C GLN A 151 -19.62 -7.69 -14.50
N VAL A 152 -20.42 -7.91 -13.46
CA VAL A 152 -19.93 -8.11 -12.10
C VAL A 152 -19.94 -9.61 -11.81
N CYS A 153 -18.75 -10.23 -11.76
CA CYS A 153 -18.56 -11.64 -11.45
C CYS A 153 -18.07 -11.82 -10.01
N SER A 154 -18.54 -12.85 -9.31
CA SER A 154 -18.02 -13.18 -7.98
C SER A 154 -16.62 -13.78 -8.06
N GLN A 155 -15.68 -13.34 -7.21
CA GLN A 155 -14.26 -13.78 -7.30
C GLN A 155 -13.93 -14.98 -6.43
N SER A 156 -14.73 -15.28 -5.41
CA SER A 156 -14.38 -16.28 -4.41
C SER A 156 -15.21 -17.54 -4.59
N LEU A 157 -14.57 -18.71 -4.71
CA LEU A 157 -15.25 -20.02 -4.64
C LEU A 157 -16.07 -20.16 -3.34
N LYS A 158 -15.63 -19.52 -2.24
CA LYS A 158 -16.41 -19.41 -1.00
C LYS A 158 -17.68 -18.59 -1.19
N PHE A 159 -17.63 -17.50 -1.97
CA PHE A 159 -18.81 -16.71 -2.33
C PHE A 159 -19.72 -17.45 -3.31
N VAL A 160 -19.18 -18.27 -4.22
CA VAL A 160 -19.97 -19.11 -5.15
C VAL A 160 -20.73 -20.21 -4.41
N TYR A 161 -20.06 -20.91 -3.47
CA TYR A 161 -20.68 -21.92 -2.60
C TYR A 161 -21.72 -21.29 -1.65
N ILE A 162 -21.52 -20.05 -1.23
CA ILE A 162 -22.47 -19.35 -0.35
C ILE A 162 -23.61 -18.70 -1.16
N SER A 163 -23.36 -18.19 -2.37
CA SER A 163 -24.41 -17.67 -3.25
C SER A 163 -25.33 -18.79 -3.76
N SER A 164 -24.81 -20.01 -3.96
CA SER A 164 -25.65 -21.18 -4.22
C SER A 164 -26.48 -21.57 -2.98
N LEU A 165 -25.96 -21.32 -1.76
CA LEU A 165 -26.72 -21.39 -0.52
C LEU A 165 -27.70 -20.21 -0.32
N LEU A 166 -27.54 -19.06 -0.98
CA LEU A 166 -28.39 -17.85 -0.81
C LEU A 166 -29.44 -17.62 -1.93
N TRP A 167 -29.40 -18.36 -3.04
CA TRP A 167 -30.37 -18.24 -4.15
C TRP A 167 -31.60 -19.15 -3.90
N PRO A 168 -32.85 -18.63 -3.98
CA PRO A 168 -33.43 -18.05 -5.20
C PRO A 168 -34.20 -16.73 -4.98
N TYR A 169 -33.51 -15.64 -4.66
CA TYR A 169 -34.10 -14.29 -4.73
C TYR A 169 -33.22 -13.38 -5.61
N SER A 170 -33.37 -13.56 -6.93
CA SER A 170 -33.17 -12.46 -7.86
C SER A 170 -34.50 -11.74 -7.98
N PRO A 171 -34.61 -10.45 -7.64
CA PRO A 171 -35.69 -9.63 -8.15
C PRO A 171 -35.49 -9.58 -9.66
N THR A 172 -36.29 -10.35 -10.41
CA THR A 172 -36.43 -10.09 -11.83
C THR A 172 -36.92 -8.66 -11.96
N MET A 173 -36.05 -7.78 -12.45
CA MET A 173 -36.43 -6.48 -12.97
C MET A 173 -37.43 -6.76 -14.09
N LYS A 174 -38.72 -6.82 -13.75
CA LYS A 174 -39.81 -6.81 -14.72
C LYS A 174 -39.66 -5.49 -15.48
N LYS A 175 -39.20 -5.58 -16.73
CA LYS A 175 -39.29 -4.49 -17.69
C LYS A 175 -40.77 -4.08 -17.74
N GLY A 176 -41.10 -2.95 -17.14
CA GLY A 176 -42.41 -2.35 -17.27
C GLY A 176 -42.61 -1.98 -18.74
N HIS A 177 -43.54 -2.68 -19.39
CA HIS A 177 -44.15 -2.19 -20.61
C HIS A 177 -44.90 -0.90 -20.26
N LYS A 178 -44.40 0.23 -20.76
CA LYS A 178 -45.20 1.46 -20.84
C LYS A 178 -46.36 1.18 -21.81
N LYS A 179 -47.58 1.38 -21.32
CA LYS A 179 -48.74 1.65 -22.17
C LYS A 179 -48.66 3.10 -22.65
#